data_AF-A0A815M7E8-F1
#
_entry.id   AF-A0A815M7E8-F1
#
_cell.length_a   1.000
_cell.length_b   1.000
_cell.length_c   1.000
_cell.angle_alpha   90.00
_cell.angle_beta   90.00
_cell.angle_gamma   90.00
#
_symmetry.space_group_name_H-M   'P 1'
#
loop_
_entity.id
_entity.type
_entity.pdbx_description
1 polymer ?
#
loop_
_entity_poly.entity_id
_entity_poly.type
_entity_poly.pdbx_seq_one_letter_code
_entity_poly.pdbx_strand_id
1 'polypeptide(L)'
;MSHCRILAENINSDQFDLQRAAEGLLWKLEREDEAVAKPIILNSYQYDIMISYSHKDKELCLQIHEQLVKDGFNVWVDRDCLRGSTMVGIANAIENSEYVLICMSNTYKESVYCQSEAHYAFERGCHLVPIMLESNYKPDGWLGIIVSGKIYVNFAKVEFKSAYEKLKNEIIEQRQKYLRKSSTKSIEKDPVDMISITPKHIELVPESIDAIHYSFL
;
A
#
# COMPACT_ATOMS: atom_id res chain seq x y z
N MET A 1 -23.93 -0.74 -23.05
CA MET A 1 -22.91 -0.58 -24.11
C MET A 1 -23.51 -0.47 -25.52
N SER A 2 -24.08 -1.52 -26.11
CA SER A 2 -24.54 -1.52 -27.53
C SER A 2 -25.68 -0.55 -27.86
N HIS A 3 -26.67 -0.37 -26.98
CA HIS A 3 -27.78 0.57 -27.23
C HIS A 3 -27.40 2.05 -27.16
N CYS A 4 -26.46 2.45 -26.28
CA CYS A 4 -26.06 3.86 -26.15
C CYS A 4 -25.20 4.34 -27.31
N ARG A 5 -24.38 3.44 -27.87
CA ARG A 5 -23.56 3.73 -29.06
C ARG A 5 -24.43 3.96 -30.30
N ILE A 6 -25.47 3.13 -30.48
CA ILE A 6 -26.47 3.27 -31.54
C ILE A 6 -27.25 4.60 -31.40
N LEU A 7 -27.54 5.03 -30.17
CA LEU A 7 -28.21 6.31 -29.94
C LEU A 7 -27.31 7.51 -30.28
N ALA A 8 -26.02 7.45 -29.95
CA ALA A 8 -25.06 8.50 -30.32
C ALA A 8 -24.83 8.59 -31.84
N GLU A 9 -24.82 7.45 -32.53
CA GLU A 9 -24.63 7.35 -33.99
C GLU A 9 -25.86 7.78 -34.80
N ASN A 10 -27.05 7.85 -34.20
CA ASN A 10 -28.32 8.22 -34.86
C ASN A 10 -28.76 9.68 -34.59
N ILE A 11 -27.91 10.52 -33.99
CA ILE A 11 -28.21 11.95 -33.79
C ILE A 11 -27.96 12.69 -35.12
N ASN A 12 -28.98 13.41 -35.62
CA ASN A 12 -28.87 14.20 -36.85
C ASN A 12 -27.78 15.29 -36.74
N SER A 13 -27.10 15.58 -37.86
CA SER A 13 -25.95 16.49 -37.96
C SER A 13 -26.20 17.92 -37.47
N ASP A 14 -27.46 18.34 -37.34
CA ASP A 14 -27.85 19.69 -36.93
C ASP A 14 -27.93 19.87 -35.41
N GLN A 15 -27.69 18.80 -34.62
CA GLN A 15 -27.77 18.81 -33.16
C GLN A 15 -26.40 18.65 -32.50
N PHE A 16 -25.46 19.51 -32.89
CA PHE A 16 -24.07 19.51 -32.43
C PHE A 16 -23.92 19.46 -30.90
N ASP A 17 -24.75 20.18 -30.16
CA ASP A 17 -24.71 20.21 -28.69
C ASP A 17 -25.16 18.88 -28.06
N LEU A 18 -26.16 18.23 -28.64
CA LEU A 18 -26.65 16.92 -28.19
C LEU A 18 -25.64 15.82 -28.51
N GLN A 19 -24.98 15.90 -29.66
CA GLN A 19 -23.91 14.96 -30.03
C GLN A 19 -22.73 15.10 -29.06
N ARG A 20 -22.27 16.31 -28.74
CA ARG A 20 -21.22 16.53 -27.73
C ARG A 20 -21.62 16.05 -26.34
N ALA A 21 -22.87 16.24 -25.95
CA ALA A 21 -23.37 15.73 -24.67
C ALA A 21 -23.41 14.19 -24.63
N ALA A 22 -23.85 13.56 -25.72
CA ALA A 22 -23.89 12.11 -25.86
C ALA A 22 -22.49 11.50 -25.90
N GLU A 23 -21.55 12.09 -26.63
CA GLU A 23 -20.13 11.70 -26.65
C GLU A 23 -19.50 11.85 -25.26
N GLY A 24 -19.81 12.93 -24.53
CA GLY A 24 -19.34 13.13 -23.15
C GLY A 24 -19.89 12.11 -22.16
N LEU A 25 -21.16 11.71 -22.30
CA LEU A 25 -21.79 10.65 -21.50
C LEU A 25 -21.20 9.27 -21.84
N LEU A 26 -21.01 8.99 -23.13
CA LEU A 26 -20.41 7.74 -23.60
C LEU A 26 -18.98 7.61 -23.08
N TRP A 27 -18.18 8.67 -23.15
CA TRP A 27 -16.83 8.71 -22.57
C TRP A 27 -16.83 8.49 -21.05
N LYS A 28 -17.83 9.00 -20.32
CA LYS A 28 -17.96 8.73 -18.87
C LYS A 28 -18.27 7.27 -18.58
N LEU A 29 -19.19 6.67 -19.33
CA LEU A 29 -19.57 5.26 -19.19
C LEU A 29 -18.42 4.32 -19.58
N GLU A 30 -17.70 4.64 -20.67
CA GLU A 30 -16.50 3.89 -21.09
C GLU A 30 -15.40 3.99 -20.01
N ARG A 31 -15.26 5.13 -19.34
CA ARG A 31 -14.34 5.29 -18.20
C ARG A 31 -14.79 4.59 -16.92
N GLU A 32 -16.09 4.49 -16.67
CA GLU A 32 -16.64 3.71 -15.55
C GLU A 32 -16.39 2.20 -15.77
N ASP A 33 -16.60 1.70 -16.98
CA ASP A 33 -16.28 0.31 -17.34
C ASP A 33 -14.76 0.04 -17.31
N GLU A 34 -13.91 0.99 -17.72
CA GLU A 34 -12.45 0.89 -17.58
C GLU A 34 -11.97 0.97 -16.11
N ALA A 35 -12.64 1.74 -15.26
CA ALA A 35 -12.34 1.81 -13.83
C ALA A 35 -12.73 0.52 -13.07
N VAL A 36 -13.76 -0.19 -13.55
CA VAL A 36 -14.15 -1.53 -13.05
C VAL A 36 -13.26 -2.63 -13.64
N ALA A 37 -12.77 -2.47 -14.87
CA ALA A 37 -11.94 -3.45 -15.57
C ALA A 37 -10.44 -3.34 -15.29
N LYS A 38 -9.97 -2.25 -14.68
CA LYS A 38 -8.60 -2.20 -14.17
C LYS A 38 -8.55 -3.14 -12.96
N PRO A 39 -7.89 -4.31 -13.04
CA PRO A 39 -7.70 -5.12 -11.85
C PRO A 39 -7.07 -4.20 -10.82
N ILE A 40 -7.65 -4.13 -9.63
CA ILE A 40 -6.98 -3.55 -8.48
C ILE A 40 -5.67 -4.32 -8.44
N ILE A 41 -4.58 -3.71 -8.91
CA ILE A 41 -3.25 -4.22 -8.61
C ILE A 41 -3.13 -3.92 -7.12
N LEU A 42 -3.72 -4.80 -6.30
CA LEU A 42 -3.19 -5.11 -4.99
C LEU A 42 -1.71 -5.28 -5.28
N ASN A 43 -0.86 -4.46 -4.64
CA ASN A 43 0.57 -4.76 -4.60
C ASN A 43 0.67 -6.26 -4.40
N SER A 44 1.19 -6.99 -5.39
CA SER A 44 1.28 -8.44 -5.30
C SER A 44 2.48 -8.73 -4.40
N TYR A 45 2.29 -8.48 -3.10
CA TYR A 45 3.23 -8.88 -2.09
C TYR A 45 3.44 -10.38 -2.24
N GLN A 46 4.69 -10.80 -2.26
CA GLN A 46 5.01 -12.22 -2.32
C GLN A 46 4.46 -12.92 -1.07
N TYR A 47 4.48 -12.24 0.07
CA TYR A 47 4.01 -12.74 1.36
C TYR A 47 2.88 -11.85 1.90
N ASP A 48 1.88 -12.47 2.51
CA ASP A 48 0.91 -11.72 3.29
C ASP A 48 1.58 -11.12 4.53
N ILE A 49 2.44 -11.91 5.18
CA ILE A 49 2.95 -11.60 6.51
C ILE A 49 4.43 -12.01 6.62
N MET A 50 5.28 -11.13 7.13
CA MET A 50 6.60 -11.47 7.66
C MET A 50 6.60 -11.41 9.18
N ILE A 51 7.21 -12.40 9.83
CA ILE A 51 7.37 -12.42 11.30
C ILE A 51 8.80 -12.03 11.66
N SER A 52 8.96 -10.85 12.27
CA SER A 52 10.22 -10.40 12.88
C SER A 52 10.18 -10.71 14.37
N TYR A 53 11.11 -11.54 14.84
CA TYR A 53 11.15 -12.03 16.22
C TYR A 53 12.60 -12.23 16.72
N SER A 54 12.78 -12.29 18.04
CA SER A 54 14.07 -12.64 18.63
C SER A 54 14.22 -14.16 18.71
N HIS A 55 15.43 -14.68 18.51
CA HIS A 55 15.73 -16.10 18.63
C HIS A 55 15.19 -16.79 19.90
N LYS A 56 15.14 -16.07 21.02
CA LYS A 56 14.64 -16.61 22.29
C LYS A 56 13.13 -16.85 22.28
N ASP A 57 12.41 -16.19 21.38
CA ASP A 57 10.95 -16.26 21.22
C ASP A 57 10.54 -17.22 20.09
N LYS A 58 11.48 -18.02 19.56
CA LYS A 58 11.29 -18.87 18.37
C LYS A 58 10.10 -19.81 18.47
N GLU A 59 9.95 -20.51 19.59
CA GLU A 59 8.90 -21.52 19.74
C GLU A 59 7.50 -20.94 19.55
N LEU A 60 7.20 -19.84 20.26
CA LEU A 60 5.91 -19.16 20.16
C LEU A 60 5.70 -18.54 18.76
N CYS A 61 6.74 -17.96 18.16
CA CYS A 61 6.64 -17.36 16.83
C CYS A 61 6.40 -18.40 15.73
N LEU A 62 7.03 -19.58 15.83
CA LEU A 62 6.78 -20.69 14.92
C LEU A 62 5.37 -21.26 15.10
N GLN A 63 4.85 -21.31 16.33
CA GLN A 63 3.47 -21.69 16.58
C GLN A 63 2.48 -20.71 15.94
N ILE A 64 2.73 -19.40 16.03
CA ILE A 64 1.93 -18.37 15.35
C ILE A 64 2.02 -18.54 13.83
N HIS A 65 3.23 -18.73 13.28
CA HIS A 65 3.45 -19.00 11.86
C HIS A 65 2.63 -20.19 11.37
N GLU A 66 2.70 -21.33 12.06
CA GLU A 66 1.98 -22.54 11.67
C GLU A 66 0.46 -22.31 11.65
N GLN A 67 -0.07 -21.56 12.61
CA GLN A 67 -1.49 -21.28 12.66
C GLN A 67 -1.93 -20.31 11.55
N LEU A 68 -1.14 -19.28 11.25
CA LEU A 68 -1.40 -18.38 10.11
C LEU A 68 -1.37 -19.13 8.78
N VAL A 69 -0.41 -20.04 8.59
CA VAL A 69 -0.34 -20.88 7.38
C VAL A 69 -1.55 -21.81 7.28
N LYS A 70 -2.00 -22.41 8.39
CA LYS A 70 -3.22 -23.23 8.42
C LYS A 70 -4.48 -22.44 8.02
N ASP A 71 -4.51 -21.15 8.35
CA ASP A 71 -5.61 -20.25 7.99
C ASP A 71 -5.47 -19.67 6.56
N GLY A 72 -4.44 -20.09 5.80
CA GLY A 72 -4.28 -19.79 4.38
C GLY A 72 -3.41 -18.57 4.06
N PHE A 73 -2.75 -17.96 5.06
CA PHE A 73 -1.81 -16.87 4.82
C PHE A 73 -0.48 -17.38 4.27
N ASN A 74 0.11 -16.66 3.31
CA ASN A 74 1.50 -16.88 2.92
C ASN A 74 2.43 -16.12 3.88
N VAL A 75 3.12 -16.86 4.75
CA VAL A 75 3.93 -16.29 5.84
C VAL A 75 5.41 -16.55 5.62
N TRP A 76 6.20 -15.50 5.74
CA TRP A 76 7.65 -15.58 5.79
C TRP A 76 8.15 -15.50 7.24
N VAL A 77 9.10 -16.37 7.59
CA VAL A 77 9.79 -16.34 8.89
C VAL A 77 11.23 -16.82 8.73
N ASP A 78 12.18 -16.16 9.38
CA ASP A 78 13.56 -16.62 9.42
C ASP A 78 13.66 -17.80 10.41
N ARG A 79 13.70 -19.04 9.90
CA ARG A 79 13.74 -20.24 10.76
C ARG A 79 15.12 -20.54 11.33
N ASP A 80 16.17 -20.09 10.66
CA ASP A 80 17.51 -20.60 10.95
C ASP A 80 18.49 -19.54 11.46
N CYS A 81 18.31 -18.25 11.16
CA CYS A 81 19.17 -17.04 11.37
C CYS A 81 20.72 -17.17 11.50
N LEU A 82 21.29 -18.37 11.46
CA LEU A 82 22.69 -18.73 11.59
C LEU A 82 23.17 -19.51 10.35
N ARG A 83 22.26 -19.86 9.42
CA ARG A 83 22.57 -20.68 8.23
C ARG A 83 22.18 -20.09 6.86
N GLY A 84 21.73 -18.85 6.73
CA GLY A 84 21.66 -18.27 5.37
C GLY A 84 20.62 -17.21 5.03
N SER A 85 19.81 -16.71 5.96
CA SER A 85 19.06 -15.48 5.71
C SER A 85 20.06 -14.31 5.72
N THR A 86 20.62 -14.00 4.56
CA THR A 86 21.49 -12.82 4.42
C THR A 86 20.66 -11.58 4.71
N MET A 87 21.28 -10.47 5.14
CA MET A 87 20.58 -9.18 5.31
C MET A 87 19.74 -8.81 4.07
N VAL A 88 20.21 -9.22 2.88
CA VAL A 88 19.50 -9.09 1.61
C VAL A 88 18.20 -9.89 1.58
N GLY A 89 18.20 -11.14 2.06
CA GLY A 89 16.99 -11.97 2.13
C GLY A 89 15.94 -11.41 3.08
N ILE A 90 16.36 -10.86 4.22
CA ILE A 90 15.48 -10.22 5.19
C ILE A 90 14.89 -8.92 4.63
N ALA A 91 15.72 -8.07 4.00
CA ALA A 91 15.26 -6.86 3.34
C ALA A 91 14.23 -7.19 2.23
N ASN A 92 14.52 -8.19 1.41
CA ASN A 92 13.61 -8.66 0.38
C ASN A 92 12.29 -9.18 0.97
N ALA A 93 12.34 -9.91 2.09
CA ALA A 93 11.12 -10.36 2.77
C ALA A 93 10.27 -9.18 3.26
N ILE A 94 10.89 -8.16 3.86
CA ILE A 94 10.21 -6.95 4.33
C ILE A 94 9.55 -6.20 3.16
N GLU A 95 10.28 -6.00 2.06
CA GLU A 95 9.77 -5.29 0.88
C GLU A 95 8.61 -6.01 0.19
N ASN A 96 8.61 -7.34 0.25
CA ASN A 96 7.62 -8.17 -0.41
C ASN A 96 6.56 -8.73 0.55
N SER A 97 6.38 -8.12 1.74
CA SER A 97 5.33 -8.47 2.69
C SER A 97 4.30 -7.35 2.87
N GLU A 98 3.02 -7.70 2.93
CA GLU A 98 1.96 -6.72 3.23
C GLU A 98 2.04 -6.28 4.70
N TYR A 99 2.12 -7.25 5.62
CA TYR A 99 2.25 -7.02 7.05
C TYR A 99 3.61 -7.49 7.58
N VAL A 100 4.10 -6.77 8.59
CA VAL A 100 5.26 -7.20 9.37
C VAL A 100 4.84 -7.31 10.83
N LEU A 101 4.85 -8.53 11.37
CA LEU A 101 4.61 -8.76 12.80
C LEU A 101 5.88 -8.39 13.56
N ILE A 102 5.75 -7.46 14.51
CA ILE A 102 6.84 -7.07 15.41
C ILE A 102 6.63 -7.82 16.72
N CYS A 103 7.29 -8.96 16.88
CA CYS A 103 7.17 -9.82 18.06
C CYS A 103 8.02 -9.29 19.22
N MET A 104 7.40 -8.44 20.03
CA MET A 104 8.01 -7.66 21.10
C MET A 104 8.26 -8.50 22.36
N SER A 105 9.52 -8.46 22.81
CA SER A 105 10.03 -8.96 24.09
C SER A 105 11.25 -8.10 24.49
N ASN A 106 11.76 -8.27 25.71
CA ASN A 106 13.02 -7.62 26.12
C ASN A 106 14.18 -8.05 25.18
N THR A 107 14.21 -9.31 24.76
CA THR A 107 15.26 -9.82 23.87
C THR A 107 15.12 -9.40 22.42
N TYR A 108 13.91 -9.03 21.98
CA TYR A 108 13.71 -8.36 20.70
C TYR A 108 14.29 -6.94 20.74
N LYS A 109 14.03 -6.22 21.83
CA LYS A 109 14.47 -4.84 22.05
C LYS A 109 15.99 -4.67 22.12
N GLU A 110 16.68 -5.67 22.65
CA GLU A 110 18.14 -5.69 22.78
C GLU A 110 18.86 -6.15 21.51
N SER A 111 18.14 -6.77 20.56
CA SER A 111 18.74 -7.31 19.33
C SER A 111 18.94 -6.22 18.28
N VAL A 112 20.20 -5.97 17.91
CA VAL A 112 20.57 -5.02 16.83
C VAL A 112 19.97 -5.43 15.48
N TYR A 113 19.86 -6.74 15.22
CA TYR A 113 19.24 -7.26 14.01
C TYR A 113 17.73 -6.94 13.97
N CYS A 114 17.02 -7.26 15.06
CA CYS A 114 15.59 -6.96 15.17
C CYS A 114 15.32 -5.45 15.11
N GLN A 115 16.19 -4.65 15.73
CA GLN A 115 16.14 -3.19 15.63
C GLN A 115 16.26 -2.74 14.16
N SER A 116 17.26 -3.24 13.44
CA SER A 116 17.50 -2.88 12.03
C SER A 116 16.32 -3.26 11.14
N GLU A 117 15.76 -4.46 11.32
CA GLU A 117 14.56 -4.94 10.61
C GLU A 117 13.34 -4.05 10.88
N ALA A 118 13.06 -3.75 12.14
CA ALA A 118 11.92 -2.93 12.52
C ALA A 118 12.04 -1.50 11.97
N HIS A 119 13.25 -0.92 12.01
CA HIS A 119 13.51 0.38 11.41
C HIS A 119 13.31 0.35 9.89
N TYR A 120 13.82 -0.68 9.22
CA TYR A 120 13.66 -0.81 7.78
C TYR A 120 12.18 -0.95 7.38
N ALA A 121 11.45 -1.85 8.04
CA ALA A 121 10.01 -2.02 7.80
C ALA A 121 9.21 -0.74 8.07
N PHE A 122 9.58 0.02 9.11
CA PHE A 122 8.98 1.33 9.40
C PHE A 122 9.26 2.35 8.29
N GLU A 123 10.51 2.47 7.84
CA GLU A 123 10.91 3.40 6.78
C GLU A 123 10.23 3.08 5.44
N ARG A 124 10.07 1.80 5.13
CA ARG A 124 9.34 1.33 3.93
C ARG A 124 7.84 1.53 4.00
N GLY A 125 7.30 1.93 5.15
CA GLY A 125 5.86 2.12 5.35
C GLY A 125 5.07 0.82 5.38
N CYS A 126 5.70 -0.30 5.76
CA CYS A 126 5.01 -1.59 5.92
C CYS A 126 3.90 -1.49 6.98
N HIS A 127 2.85 -2.31 6.85
CA HIS A 127 1.83 -2.40 7.88
C HIS A 127 2.36 -3.19 9.09
N LEU A 128 2.89 -2.48 10.07
CA LEU A 128 3.43 -3.09 11.28
C LEU A 128 2.30 -3.52 12.22
N VAL A 129 2.31 -4.78 12.64
CA VAL A 129 1.37 -5.33 13.63
C VAL A 129 2.18 -5.76 14.85
N PRO A 130 2.20 -4.96 15.94
CA PRO A 130 3.02 -5.30 17.09
C PRO A 130 2.33 -6.34 17.98
N ILE A 131 3.11 -7.34 18.37
CA ILE A 131 2.67 -8.48 19.17
C ILE A 131 3.49 -8.54 20.44
N MET A 132 2.86 -8.65 21.60
CA MET A 132 3.52 -8.76 22.90
C MET A 132 3.68 -10.24 23.28
N LEU A 133 4.93 -10.69 23.42
CA LEU A 133 5.25 -12.08 23.79
C LEU A 133 5.63 -12.25 25.26
N GLU A 134 6.04 -11.16 25.92
CA GLU A 134 6.49 -11.17 27.31
C GLU A 134 5.50 -10.46 28.25
N SER A 135 5.27 -11.06 29.41
CA SER A 135 4.41 -10.47 30.45
C SER A 135 5.10 -9.27 31.09
N ASN A 136 4.33 -8.21 31.35
CA ASN A 136 4.83 -6.94 31.93
C ASN A 136 5.87 -6.19 31.10
N TYR A 137 6.17 -6.65 29.87
CA TYR A 137 6.98 -5.88 28.94
C TYR A 137 6.20 -4.67 28.43
N LYS A 138 6.90 -3.54 28.31
CA LYS A 138 6.37 -2.30 27.74
C LYS A 138 7.39 -1.77 26.75
N PRO A 139 7.03 -1.61 25.46
CA PRO A 139 7.96 -1.07 24.49
C PRO A 139 8.33 0.37 24.85
N ASP A 140 9.63 0.67 24.83
CA ASP A 140 10.19 1.98 25.10
C ASP A 140 11.27 2.35 24.06
N GLY A 141 11.87 3.53 24.20
CA GLY A 141 12.93 4.03 23.32
C GLY A 141 12.61 3.90 21.84
N TRP A 142 13.57 3.37 21.05
CA TRP A 142 13.42 3.16 19.61
C TRP A 142 12.18 2.32 19.22
N LEU A 143 11.88 1.26 19.98
CA LEU A 143 10.78 0.36 19.68
C LEU A 143 9.45 1.04 19.98
N GLY A 144 9.35 1.73 21.12
CA GLY A 144 8.20 2.53 21.49
C GLY A 144 7.84 3.57 20.43
N ILE A 145 8.82 4.20 19.80
CA ILE A 145 8.60 5.14 18.68
C ILE A 145 7.98 4.41 17.48
N ILE A 146 8.55 3.27 17.06
CA ILE A 146 8.08 2.51 15.89
C ILE A 146 6.65 2.00 16.09
N VAL A 147 6.34 1.49 17.27
CA VAL A 147 5.04 0.85 17.55
C VAL A 147 3.97 1.82 18.06
N SER A 148 4.34 3.08 18.35
CA SER A 148 3.42 4.10 18.85
C SER A 148 2.17 4.25 17.97
N GLY A 149 1.01 4.41 18.61
CA GLY A 149 -0.28 4.57 17.95
C GLY A 149 -0.87 3.31 17.30
N LYS A 150 -0.22 2.14 17.45
CA LYS A 150 -0.69 0.87 16.90
C LYS A 150 -1.39 0.03 17.96
N ILE A 151 -2.32 -0.82 17.53
CA ILE A 151 -3.00 -1.80 18.38
C ILE A 151 -2.06 -2.98 18.59
N TYR A 152 -1.92 -3.42 19.85
CA TYR A 152 -1.07 -4.55 20.21
C TYR A 152 -1.90 -5.79 20.52
N VAL A 153 -1.46 -6.94 20.02
CA VAL A 153 -2.01 -8.24 20.41
C VAL A 153 -1.11 -8.86 21.46
N ASN A 154 -1.67 -9.25 22.61
CA ASN A 154 -0.89 -9.77 23.72
C ASN A 154 -1.03 -11.28 23.87
N PHE A 155 0.04 -12.03 23.57
CA PHE A 155 0.13 -13.48 23.73
C PHE A 155 0.60 -13.91 25.13
N ALA A 156 1.14 -12.97 25.92
CA ALA A 156 1.61 -13.25 27.27
C ALA A 156 0.49 -13.23 28.34
N LYS A 157 -0.63 -12.55 28.07
CA LYS A 157 -1.72 -12.31 29.05
C LYS A 157 -2.93 -13.22 28.89
N VAL A 158 -3.12 -13.82 27.72
CA VAL A 158 -4.30 -14.66 27.42
C VAL A 158 -3.86 -15.94 26.75
N GLU A 159 -4.75 -16.94 26.74
CA GLU A 159 -4.46 -18.19 26.04
C GLU A 159 -4.19 -17.96 24.55
N PHE A 160 -3.27 -18.77 24.02
CA PHE A 160 -2.79 -18.70 22.64
C PHE A 160 -3.93 -18.56 21.62
N LYS A 161 -4.97 -19.39 21.73
CA LYS A 161 -6.11 -19.38 20.79
C LYS A 161 -6.84 -18.03 20.81
N SER A 162 -7.04 -17.43 21.98
CA SER A 162 -7.70 -16.13 22.11
C SER A 162 -6.82 -14.99 21.57
N ALA A 163 -5.52 -15.02 21.85
CA ALA A 163 -4.57 -14.05 21.30
C ALA A 163 -4.50 -14.16 19.77
N TYR A 164 -4.46 -15.38 19.25
CA TYR A 164 -4.40 -15.65 17.83
C TYR A 164 -5.64 -15.15 17.08
N GLU A 165 -6.85 -15.39 17.61
CA GLU A 165 -8.07 -14.85 16.98
C GLU A 165 -8.07 -13.31 16.94
N LYS A 166 -7.55 -12.65 17.98
CA LYS A 166 -7.37 -11.19 17.97
C LYS A 166 -6.37 -10.73 16.90
N LEU A 167 -5.25 -11.45 16.74
CA LEU A 167 -4.27 -11.19 15.68
C LEU A 167 -4.89 -11.30 14.30
N LYS A 168 -5.59 -12.40 14.03
CA LYS A 168 -6.25 -12.62 12.74
C LYS A 168 -7.26 -11.52 12.43
N ASN A 169 -8.10 -11.17 13.40
CA ASN A 169 -9.09 -10.11 13.23
C ASN A 169 -8.44 -8.75 12.98
N GLU A 170 -7.37 -8.41 13.70
CA GLU A 170 -6.64 -7.17 13.47
C GLU A 170 -6.10 -7.07 12.03
N ILE A 171 -5.46 -8.14 11.53
CA ILE A 171 -4.93 -8.20 10.15
C ILE A 171 -6.06 -8.01 9.13
N ILE A 172 -7.16 -8.76 9.28
CA ILE A 172 -8.30 -8.69 8.36
C ILE A 172 -8.95 -7.31 8.39
N GLU A 173 -9.15 -6.73 9.58
CA GLU A 173 -9.74 -5.40 9.71
C GLU A 173 -8.85 -4.32 9.11
N GLN A 174 -7.54 -4.37 9.33
CA GLN A 174 -6.60 -3.44 8.71
C GLN A 174 -6.66 -3.53 7.19
N ARG A 175 -6.65 -4.75 6.62
CA ARG A 175 -6.78 -4.99 5.18
C ARG A 175 -8.07 -4.41 4.62
N GLN A 176 -9.21 -4.66 5.28
CA GLN A 176 -10.51 -4.11 4.87
C GLN A 176 -10.56 -2.59 4.95
N LYS A 177 -10.02 -1.98 6.01
CA LYS A 177 -9.95 -0.53 6.18
C LYS A 177 -9.08 0.10 5.07
N TYR A 178 -7.97 -0.54 4.71
CA TYR A 178 -7.10 -0.10 3.62
C TYR A 178 -7.83 -0.15 2.26
N LEU A 179 -8.48 -1.27 1.95
CA LEU A 179 -9.24 -1.44 0.70
C LEU A 179 -10.37 -0.42 0.57
N ARG A 180 -11.13 -0.17 1.64
CA ARG A 180 -12.20 0.86 1.63
C ARG A 180 -11.63 2.25 1.33
N LYS A 181 -10.51 2.62 1.94
CA LYS A 181 -9.86 3.92 1.70
C LYS A 181 -9.35 4.06 0.27
N SER A 182 -8.79 3.00 -0.33
CA SER A 182 -8.32 3.05 -1.71
C SER A 182 -9.49 3.22 -2.70
N SER A 183 -10.62 2.55 -2.45
CA SER A 183 -11.85 2.73 -3.22
C SER A 183 -12.40 4.16 -3.13
N THR A 184 -12.44 4.77 -1.93
CA THR A 184 -12.95 6.14 -1.77
C THR A 184 -12.01 7.20 -2.39
N LYS A 185 -10.68 7.03 -2.28
CA LYS A 185 -9.69 7.96 -2.87
C LYS A 185 -9.72 7.97 -4.41
N SER A 186 -10.27 6.92 -5.02
CA SER A 186 -10.46 6.83 -6.47
C SER A 186 -11.65 7.68 -6.97
N ILE A 187 -12.59 8.01 -6.08
CA ILE A 187 -13.83 8.74 -6.37
C ILE A 187 -13.65 10.26 -6.17
N GLU A 188 -12.66 10.71 -5.38
CA GLU A 188 -12.45 12.12 -5.01
C GLU A 188 -11.58 12.95 -5.99
N LYS A 189 -11.31 12.46 -7.22
CA LYS A 189 -10.69 13.30 -8.27
C LYS A 189 -11.75 13.83 -9.22
N ASP A 190 -12.52 14.82 -8.77
CA ASP A 190 -13.48 15.55 -9.60
C ASP A 190 -13.02 16.99 -9.95
N PRO A 191 -13.52 17.56 -11.05
CA PRO A 191 -12.81 18.52 -11.90
C PRO A 191 -13.29 19.96 -11.66
N VAL A 192 -12.46 20.83 -11.07
CA VAL A 192 -12.82 22.27 -10.92
C VAL A 192 -11.75 23.24 -11.46
N ASP A 193 -10.57 22.79 -11.87
CA ASP A 193 -9.50 23.71 -12.34
C ASP A 193 -9.48 23.97 -13.86
N MET A 194 -10.63 24.03 -14.55
CA MET A 194 -10.62 24.30 -16.00
C MET A 194 -11.74 25.19 -16.55
N ILE A 195 -12.15 26.22 -15.80
CA ILE A 195 -12.91 27.35 -16.37
C ILE A 195 -12.30 28.68 -15.92
N SER A 196 -11.31 29.15 -16.67
CA SER A 196 -11.08 30.58 -16.90
C SER A 196 -10.32 30.79 -18.21
N ILE A 197 -11.02 30.63 -19.33
CA ILE A 197 -10.57 31.11 -20.63
C ILE A 197 -11.39 32.35 -20.94
N THR A 198 -10.78 33.54 -20.82
CA THR A 198 -11.25 34.75 -21.53
C THR A 198 -10.41 34.96 -22.79
N PRO A 199 -10.97 35.52 -23.88
CA PRO A 199 -10.43 35.35 -25.22
C PRO A 199 -9.27 36.28 -25.57
N LYS A 200 -8.36 35.74 -26.41
CA LYS A 200 -7.29 36.31 -27.24
C LYS A 200 -7.24 37.84 -27.42
N HIS A 201 -6.01 38.38 -27.36
CA HIS A 201 -5.52 39.30 -28.39
C HIS A 201 -4.29 38.71 -29.09
N ILE A 202 -4.38 38.73 -30.41
CA ILE A 202 -3.37 38.32 -31.38
C ILE A 202 -2.50 39.55 -31.66
N GLU A 203 -1.18 39.43 -31.53
CA GLU A 203 -0.24 40.33 -32.20
C GLU A 203 0.73 39.50 -33.07
N LEU A 204 0.74 39.86 -34.34
CA LEU A 204 1.60 39.36 -35.39
C LEU A 204 3.03 39.90 -35.17
N VAL A 205 4.04 39.04 -35.14
CA VAL A 205 5.44 39.46 -35.24
C VAL A 205 5.94 39.10 -36.64
N PRO A 206 6.47 40.06 -37.43
CA PRO A 206 6.96 39.78 -38.77
C PRO A 206 8.38 39.17 -38.75
N GLU A 207 8.65 38.35 -39.76
CA GLU A 207 9.98 37.84 -40.09
C GLU A 207 10.96 38.98 -40.46
N SER A 208 12.20 38.89 -39.97
CA SER A 208 13.36 39.30 -40.76
C SER A 208 14.65 38.61 -40.27
N ILE A 209 15.39 38.16 -41.27
CA ILE A 209 16.66 37.44 -41.33
C ILE A 209 17.82 38.35 -40.85
N ASP A 210 18.83 37.79 -40.18
CA ASP A 210 20.24 37.90 -40.58
C ASP A 210 21.21 37.19 -39.62
N ALA A 211 22.09 36.38 -40.23
CA ALA A 211 23.26 35.77 -39.63
C ALA A 211 24.35 36.83 -39.34
N ILE A 212 25.26 36.56 -38.39
CA ILE A 212 26.72 36.76 -38.53
C ILE A 212 27.46 36.15 -37.32
N HIS A 213 28.57 35.50 -37.68
CA HIS A 213 29.69 34.94 -36.92
C HIS A 213 30.36 35.82 -35.84
N TYR A 214 31.11 35.14 -34.95
CA TYR A 214 32.42 35.41 -34.30
C TYR A 214 32.36 35.03 -32.80
N SER A 215 32.93 33.90 -32.34
CA SER A 215 34.35 33.59 -32.07
C SER A 215 34.95 34.29 -30.83
N PHE A 216 35.41 33.45 -29.88
CA PHE A 216 36.39 33.68 -28.82
C PHE A 216 36.09 34.69 -27.70
N LEU A 217 35.84 34.17 -26.48
CA LEU A 217 36.80 34.15 -25.37
C LEU A 217 36.40 33.09 -24.34
#